data_AF-A0A2R3QWR5-F1
#
_entry.id   AF-A0A2R3QWR5-F1
#
_cell.length_a   1.000
_cell.length_b   1.000
_cell.length_c   1.000
_cell.angle_alpha   90.00
_cell.angle_beta   90.00
_cell.angle_gamma   90.00
#
_symmetry.space_group_name_H-M   'P 1'
#
loop_
_entity.id
_entity.type
_entity.pdbx_description
1 polymer ?
#
loop_
_entity_poly.entity_id
_entity_poly.type
_entity_poly.pdbx_seq_one_letter_code
_entity_poly.pdbx_strand_id
1 'polypeptide(L)'
;MSKRKTPLPFSLRLSWEERAQLEEEAGCMPLGAYIRERLFNGSFPPPRRRKNRPVKDQQALAKVLGELGRSCLSSNLNQLAKAAHTGSLPVAKEIEAELLEACEAVRAIRNDLMSALGLGGEDSP
;
A
#
# COMPACT_ATOMS: atom_id res chain seq x y z
N MET A 1 24.07 -16.44 28.05
CA MET A 1 23.71 -15.00 27.97
C MET A 1 22.38 -14.79 28.67
N SER A 2 22.38 -14.16 29.85
CA SER A 2 21.15 -13.90 30.61
C SER A 2 20.25 -12.93 29.83
N LYS A 3 18.99 -13.32 29.55
CA LYS A 3 18.00 -12.42 28.93
C LYS A 3 17.85 -11.20 29.83
N ARG A 4 18.29 -10.03 29.35
CA ARG A 4 18.08 -8.75 30.07
C ARG A 4 16.58 -8.60 30.28
N LYS A 5 16.14 -8.64 31.54
CA LYS A 5 14.75 -8.39 31.91
C LYS A 5 14.43 -6.96 31.48
N THR A 6 13.49 -6.79 30.56
CA THR A 6 12.98 -5.46 30.21
C THR A 6 12.44 -4.83 31.49
N PRO A 7 12.80 -3.57 31.81
CA PRO A 7 12.22 -2.90 32.97
C PRO A 7 10.70 -2.82 32.82
N LEU A 8 9.99 -2.94 33.95
CA LEU A 8 8.54 -2.81 33.95
C LEU A 8 8.12 -1.42 33.41
N PRO A 9 6.96 -1.34 32.73
CA PRO A 9 6.48 -0.06 32.21
C PRO A 9 6.26 0.94 33.36
N PHE A 10 6.68 2.19 33.14
CA PHE A 10 6.43 3.29 34.06
C PHE A 10 4.96 3.72 33.96
N SER A 11 4.22 3.66 35.08
CA SER A 11 2.85 4.14 35.16
C SER A 11 2.83 5.58 35.69
N LEU A 12 2.26 6.49 34.91
CA LEU A 12 2.05 7.90 35.28
C LEU A 12 0.56 8.13 35.50
N ARG A 13 0.18 8.65 36.67
CA ARG A 13 -1.19 9.13 36.90
C ARG A 13 -1.30 10.53 36.32
N LEU A 14 -2.30 10.73 35.47
CA LEU A 14 -2.62 12.01 34.86
C LEU A 14 -4.06 12.37 35.26
N SER A 15 -4.29 13.64 35.56
CA SER A 15 -5.64 14.19 35.59
C SER A 15 -6.26 14.15 34.19
N TRP A 16 -7.57 14.35 34.10
CA TRP A 16 -8.26 14.38 32.81
C TRP A 16 -7.74 15.53 31.93
N GLU A 17 -7.49 16.70 32.52
CA GLU A 17 -6.99 17.89 31.84
C GLU A 17 -5.56 17.69 31.33
N GLU A 18 -4.67 17.15 32.15
CA GLU A 18 -3.28 16.87 31.78
C GLU A 18 -3.22 15.86 30.63
N ARG A 19 -4.08 14.85 30.65
CA ARG A 19 -4.16 13.86 29.58
C ARG A 19 -4.67 14.47 28.28
N ALA A 20 -5.71 15.30 28.34
CA ALA A 20 -6.28 15.96 27.17
C ALA A 20 -5.23 16.87 26.50
N GLN A 21 -4.50 17.65 27.29
CA GLN A 21 -3.42 18.49 26.78
C GLN A 21 -2.32 17.67 26.10
N LEU A 22 -1.89 16.55 26.70
CA LEU A 22 -0.88 15.69 26.09
C LEU A 22 -1.37 15.00 24.80
N GLU A 23 -2.65 14.65 24.72
CA GLU A 23 -3.24 14.07 23.51
C GLU A 23 -3.35 15.11 22.38
N GLU A 24 -3.67 16.37 22.70
CA GLU A 24 -3.69 17.48 21.75
C GLU A 24 -2.27 17.79 21.21
N GLU A 25 -1.29 17.92 22.12
CA GLU A 25 0.10 18.20 21.75
C GLU A 25 0.75 17.02 20.99
N ALA A 26 0.34 15.78 21.25
CA ALA A 26 0.84 14.59 20.55
C ALA A 26 0.33 14.49 19.09
N GLY A 27 -0.84 15.06 18.78
CA GLY A 27 -1.44 15.04 17.45
C GLY A 27 -1.58 13.63 16.88
N CYS A 28 -0.77 13.30 15.86
CA CYS A 28 -0.77 11.98 15.20
C CYS A 28 0.21 10.96 15.83
N MET A 29 0.97 11.35 16.85
CA MET A 29 1.93 10.48 17.52
C MET A 29 1.26 9.69 18.65
N PRO A 30 1.62 8.40 18.87
CA PRO A 30 1.19 7.69 20.07
C PRO A 30 1.64 8.42 21.34
N LEU A 31 0.74 8.58 22.31
CA LEU A 31 0.97 9.33 23.56
C LEU A 31 2.28 8.92 24.27
N GLY A 32 2.57 7.62 24.37
CA GLY A 32 3.81 7.14 25.00
C GLY A 32 5.10 7.42 24.20
N ALA A 33 5.00 7.61 22.88
CA ALA A 33 6.12 8.04 22.05
C ALA A 33 6.35 9.55 22.22
N TYR A 34 5.27 10.34 22.22
CA TYR A 34 5.31 11.78 22.46
C TYR A 34 5.89 12.12 23.85
N ILE A 35 5.41 11.45 24.90
CA ILE A 35 5.95 11.60 26.27
C ILE A 35 7.44 11.28 26.31
N ARG A 36 7.88 10.22 25.63
CA ARG A 36 9.30 9.83 25.59
C ARG A 36 10.15 10.86 24.84
N GLU A 37 9.66 11.38 23.72
CA GLU A 37 10.34 12.41 22.93
C GLU A 37 10.53 13.70 23.76
N ARG A 38 9.49 14.14 24.45
CA ARG A 38 9.51 15.32 25.31
C ARG A 38 10.40 15.15 26.55
N LEU A 39 10.43 13.97 27.17
CA LEU A 39 11.24 13.69 28.36
C LEU A 39 12.74 13.57 28.05
N PHE A 40 13.09 13.13 26.85
CA PHE A 40 14.47 12.83 26.48
C PHE A 40 14.99 13.68 25.32
N ASN A 41 14.32 14.79 25.01
CA ASN A 41 14.70 15.77 23.98
C ASN A 41 15.12 15.11 22.64
N GLY A 42 14.36 14.11 22.19
CA GLY A 42 14.66 13.40 20.92
C GLY A 42 15.96 12.56 20.91
N SER A 43 16.61 12.33 22.06
CA SER A 43 17.86 11.54 22.15
C SER A 43 17.67 10.04 21.89
N PHE A 44 16.42 9.57 21.83
CA PHE A 44 16.10 8.19 21.48
C PHE A 44 15.58 8.12 20.06
N PRO A 45 16.03 7.13 19.27
CA PRO A 45 15.49 6.93 17.93
C PRO A 45 13.97 6.76 18.04
N PRO A 46 13.19 7.47 17.20
CA PRO A 46 11.74 7.39 17.25
C PRO A 46 11.32 5.92 17.15
N PRO A 47 10.33 5.46 17.94
CA PRO A 47 9.88 4.08 17.87
C PRO A 47 9.53 3.76 16.42
N ARG A 48 10.05 2.64 15.91
CA ARG A 48 9.80 2.16 14.54
C ARG A 48 8.31 2.31 14.23
N ARG A 49 7.97 3.33 13.41
CA ARG A 49 6.60 3.54 12.95
C ARG A 49 6.16 2.26 12.27
N ARG A 50 5.14 1.57 12.81
CA ARG A 50 4.34 0.67 11.97
C ARG A 50 3.58 1.57 11.01
N LYS A 51 4.10 1.70 9.79
CA LYS A 51 3.49 2.43 8.68
C LYS A 51 2.27 1.65 8.16
N ASN A 52 1.33 1.31 9.02
CA ASN A 52 0.11 0.58 8.65
C ASN A 52 -1.10 1.34 9.18
N ARG A 53 -1.34 2.53 8.61
CA ARG A 53 -2.71 2.94 8.36
C ARG A 53 -2.86 2.87 6.84
N PRO A 54 -3.68 1.97 6.29
CA PRO A 54 -4.07 2.09 4.89
C PRO A 54 -4.74 3.45 4.78
N VAL A 55 -4.04 4.41 4.17
CA VAL A 55 -4.65 5.66 3.74
C VAL A 55 -5.80 5.24 2.83
N LYS A 56 -6.97 5.89 2.91
CA LYS A 56 -8.17 5.52 2.12
C LYS A 56 -7.84 5.21 0.65
N ASP A 57 -6.83 5.88 0.12
CA ASP A 57 -6.26 5.67 -1.22
C ASP A 57 -5.75 4.24 -1.46
N GLN A 58 -5.08 3.59 -0.51
CA GLN A 58 -4.62 2.20 -0.66
C GLN A 58 -5.79 1.20 -0.76
N GLN A 59 -6.90 1.42 -0.07
CA GLN A 59 -8.09 0.56 -0.21
C GLN A 59 -8.77 0.77 -1.57
N ALA A 60 -8.90 2.01 -2.02
CA ALA A 60 -9.45 2.33 -3.33
C ALA A 60 -8.58 1.74 -4.46
N LEU A 61 -7.26 1.91 -4.39
CA LEU A 61 -6.30 1.36 -5.35
C LEU A 61 -6.30 -0.18 -5.35
N ALA A 62 -6.36 -0.82 -4.17
CA ALA A 62 -6.44 -2.28 -4.08
C ALA A 62 -7.76 -2.83 -4.65
N LYS A 63 -8.87 -2.11 -4.48
CA LYS A 63 -10.16 -2.46 -5.08
C LYS A 63 -10.09 -2.38 -6.61
N VAL A 64 -9.56 -1.30 -7.17
CA VAL A 64 -9.38 -1.15 -8.62
C VAL A 64 -8.46 -2.24 -9.18
N LEU A 65 -7.34 -2.54 -8.51
CA LEU A 65 -6.46 -3.64 -8.92
C LEU A 65 -7.15 -5.00 -8.87
N GLY A 66 -7.99 -5.25 -7.85
CA GLY A 66 -8.79 -6.46 -7.74
C GLY A 66 -9.86 -6.60 -8.83
N GLU A 67 -10.53 -5.50 -9.19
CA GLU A 67 -11.49 -5.44 -10.30
C GLU A 67 -10.80 -5.67 -11.65
N LEU A 68 -9.59 -5.10 -11.84
CA LEU A 68 -8.77 -5.37 -13.01
C LEU A 68 -8.40 -6.87 -13.11
N GLY A 69 -8.02 -7.51 -12.00
CA GLY A 69 -7.77 -8.95 -11.97
C GLY A 69 -9.00 -9.80 -12.30
N ARG A 70 -10.19 -9.36 -11.85
CA ARG A 70 -11.48 -10.04 -12.13
C ARG A 70 -11.99 -9.82 -13.56
N SER A 71 -11.48 -8.84 -14.29
CA SER A 71 -11.90 -8.56 -15.66
C SER A 71 -11.55 -9.66 -16.68
N CYS A 72 -10.89 -10.74 -16.24
CA CYS A 72 -10.65 -11.95 -17.03
C CYS A 72 -10.00 -11.67 -18.40
N LEU A 73 -9.09 -10.69 -18.47
CA LEU A 73 -8.38 -10.31 -19.70
C LEU A 73 -7.71 -11.49 -20.40
N SER A 74 -7.18 -12.45 -19.64
CA SER A 74 -6.59 -13.69 -20.17
C SER A 74 -7.62 -14.57 -20.89
N SER A 75 -8.85 -14.65 -20.38
CA SER A 75 -9.95 -15.39 -21.00
C SER A 75 -10.35 -14.74 -22.32
N ASN A 76 -10.46 -13.40 -22.35
CA ASN A 76 -10.81 -12.65 -23.55
C ASN A 76 -9.72 -12.77 -24.62
N LEU A 77 -8.44 -12.69 -24.23
CA LEU A 77 -7.30 -12.93 -25.13
C LEU A 77 -7.33 -14.36 -25.69
N ASN A 78 -7.69 -15.36 -24.88
CA ASN A 78 -7.81 -16.74 -25.35
C ASN A 78 -8.97 -16.92 -26.35
N GLN A 79 -10.08 -16.19 -26.16
CA GLN A 79 -11.20 -16.17 -27.12
C GLN A 79 -10.81 -15.50 -28.44
N LEU A 80 -10.07 -14.37 -28.39
CA LEU A 80 -9.54 -13.71 -29.58
C LEU A 80 -8.53 -14.58 -30.32
N ALA A 81 -7.59 -15.21 -29.60
CA ALA A 81 -6.63 -16.14 -30.19
C ALA A 81 -7.33 -17.32 -30.88
N LYS A 82 -8.38 -17.86 -30.25
CA LYS A 82 -9.18 -18.94 -30.83
C LYS A 82 -9.93 -18.47 -32.07
N ALA A 83 -10.55 -17.29 -32.05
CA ALA A 83 -11.28 -16.72 -33.18
C ALA A 83 -10.36 -16.37 -34.37
N ALA A 84 -9.13 -15.89 -34.08
CA ALA A 84 -8.10 -15.68 -35.08
C ALA A 84 -7.62 -17.02 -35.69
N HIS A 85 -7.38 -18.03 -34.85
CA HIS A 85 -6.93 -19.34 -35.31
C HIS A 85 -7.99 -20.08 -36.14
N THR A 86 -9.28 -19.92 -35.82
CA THR A 86 -10.39 -20.50 -36.60
C THR A 86 -10.74 -19.68 -37.85
N GLY A 87 -10.03 -18.58 -38.12
CA GLY A 87 -10.29 -17.69 -39.25
C GLY A 87 -11.61 -16.91 -39.14
N SER A 88 -12.25 -16.93 -37.97
CA SER A 88 -13.52 -16.24 -37.70
C SER A 88 -13.31 -14.76 -37.35
N LEU A 89 -12.09 -14.39 -36.95
CA LEU A 89 -11.67 -13.01 -36.75
C LEU A 89 -10.81 -12.59 -37.95
N PRO A 90 -11.26 -11.65 -38.80
CA PRO A 90 -10.39 -11.05 -39.81
C PRO A 90 -9.37 -10.17 -39.08
N VAL A 91 -8.16 -10.71 -38.87
CA VAL A 91 -7.06 -9.97 -38.24
C VAL A 91 -6.44 -9.05 -39.29
N ALA A 92 -7.11 -7.93 -39.53
CA ALA A 92 -6.53 -6.82 -40.27
C ALA A 92 -5.40 -6.21 -39.42
N LYS A 93 -4.33 -5.73 -40.07
CA LYS A 93 -3.14 -5.20 -39.36
C LYS A 93 -3.49 -4.02 -38.45
N GLU A 94 -4.52 -3.25 -38.80
CA GLU A 94 -5.01 -2.14 -37.99
C GLU A 94 -5.60 -2.63 -36.66
N ILE A 95 -6.39 -3.71 -36.68
CA ILE A 95 -7.00 -4.30 -35.48
C ILE A 95 -5.94 -4.92 -34.57
N GLU A 96 -4.92 -5.56 -35.14
CA GLU A 96 -3.78 -6.08 -34.38
C GLU A 96 -3.04 -4.95 -33.63
N ALA A 97 -2.82 -3.82 -34.30
CA ALA A 97 -2.20 -2.65 -33.68
C ALA A 97 -3.05 -2.07 -32.54
N GLU A 98 -4.36 -1.90 -32.76
CA GLU A 98 -5.29 -1.41 -31.73
C GLU A 98 -5.34 -2.34 -30.50
N LEU A 99 -5.29 -3.65 -30.71
CA LEU A 99 -5.27 -4.64 -29.62
C LEU A 99 -3.96 -4.59 -28.83
N LEU A 100 -2.82 -4.46 -29.50
CA LEU A 100 -1.52 -4.32 -28.84
C LEU A 100 -1.45 -3.03 -28.01
N GLU A 101 -1.95 -1.92 -28.56
CA GLU A 101 -2.04 -0.64 -27.85
C GLU A 101 -2.93 -0.74 -26.60
N ALA A 102 -4.10 -1.37 -26.72
CA ALA A 102 -4.98 -1.62 -25.59
C ALA A 102 -4.31 -2.49 -24.51
N CYS A 103 -3.55 -3.51 -24.91
CA CYS A 103 -2.81 -4.37 -23.97
C CYS A 103 -1.72 -3.59 -23.22
N GLU A 104 -0.98 -2.73 -23.91
CA GLU A 104 0.05 -1.88 -23.29
C GLU A 104 -0.58 -0.87 -22.32
N ALA A 105 -1.70 -0.23 -22.68
CA ALA A 105 -2.42 0.67 -21.79
C ALA A 105 -2.87 -0.02 -20.48
N VAL A 106 -3.41 -1.24 -20.59
CA VAL A 106 -3.80 -2.03 -19.40
C VAL A 106 -2.59 -2.44 -18.56
N ARG A 107 -1.46 -2.77 -19.20
CA ARG A 107 -0.21 -3.11 -18.50
C ARG A 107 0.33 -1.91 -17.72
N ALA A 108 0.28 -0.71 -18.31
CA ALA A 108 0.66 0.54 -17.67
C ALA A 108 -0.20 0.81 -16.43
N ILE A 109 -1.53 0.75 -16.56
CA ILE A 109 -2.47 0.93 -15.45
C ILE A 109 -2.16 -0.05 -14.30
N ARG A 110 -1.92 -1.33 -14.62
CA ARG A 110 -1.56 -2.33 -13.61
C ARG A 110 -0.27 -1.97 -12.88
N ASN A 111 0.77 -1.55 -13.61
CA ASN A 111 2.06 -1.21 -13.04
C ASN A 111 1.97 0.02 -12.12
N ASP A 112 1.22 1.05 -12.53
CA ASP A 112 0.97 2.25 -11.71
C ASP A 112 0.25 1.89 -10.41
N LEU A 113 -0.76 1.02 -10.47
CA LEU A 113 -1.48 0.52 -9.29
C LEU A 113 -0.56 -0.28 -8.36
N MET A 114 0.29 -1.16 -8.91
CA MET A 114 1.25 -1.96 -8.13
C MET A 114 2.29 -1.08 -7.44
N SER A 115 2.78 -0.05 -8.12
CA SER A 115 3.72 0.94 -7.58
C SER A 115 3.07 1.76 -6.46
N ALA A 116 1.87 2.30 -6.69
CA ALA A 116 1.12 3.08 -5.69
C ALA A 116 0.76 2.27 -4.43
N LEU A 117 0.59 0.95 -4.56
CA LEU A 117 0.34 0.03 -3.44
C LEU A 117 1.62 -0.45 -2.75
N GLY A 118 2.81 -0.19 -3.31
CA GLY A 118 4.09 -0.69 -2.78
C GLY A 118 4.27 -2.19 -2.92
N LEU A 119 3.63 -2.80 -3.92
CA LEU A 119 3.69 -4.24 -4.23
C LEU A 119 4.66 -4.55 -5.38
N GLY A 120 5.16 -3.54 -6.09
CA GLY A 120 6.23 -3.66 -7.06
C GLY A 120 7.57 -3.79 -6.34
N GLY A 121 8.19 -4.97 -6.40
CA GLY A 121 9.56 -5.16 -5.94
C GLY A 121 10.52 -4.41 -6.85
N GLU A 122 10.81 -3.15 -6.50
CA GLU A 122 12.08 -2.53 -6.80
C GLU A 122 12.81 -2.30 -5.47
N ASP A 123 14.08 -2.69 -5.49
CA ASP A 123 14.96 -2.81 -4.35
C ASP A 123 14.98 -1.54 -3.48
N SER A 124 14.74 -1.73 -2.19
CA SER A 124 15.22 -0.77 -1.19
C SER A 124 16.73 -0.92 -1.05
N PRO A 125 17.52 0.17 -1.04
CA PRO A 125 18.87 0.13 -0.47
C PRO A 125 18.83 -0.07 1.05
#